data_AF-A0A5S5ABG4-F1
#
_entry.id   AF-A0A5S5ABG4-F1
#
_cell.length_a   1.000
_cell.length_b   1.000
_cell.length_c   1.000
_cell.angle_alpha   90.00
_cell.angle_beta   90.00
_cell.angle_gamma   90.00
#
_symmetry.space_group_name_H-M   'P 1'
#
loop_
_entity.id
_entity.type
_entity.pdbx_description
1 polymer ?
#
loop_
_entity_poly.entity_id
_entity_poly.type
_entity_poly.pdbx_seq_one_letter_code
_entity_poly.pdbx_strand_id
1 'polypeptide(L)'
;MADQWFEKWQKQRHKEIEKFIDGWNWHTIFITWKSRMRDYPVSLNPLFTEIWVHDPEYPTGRKNALSWWIANEINELHINFQRHLDRFPGTIGPINPCNCRQGELMTLNYLWKYKENEEKIAAILISASLFTRLYSSRKQYPQDYWPPYYCVEELFKWAYKTWNDEEGFSAWQHYHTEVLPYKNNDYVFKLHDINALVHYLADEHALVFLNYKPVSIEFKEKRYPYIQKIK
;
A
#
# COMPACT_ATOMS: atom_id res chain seq x y z
N MET A 1 42.04 9.26 15.31
CA MET A 1 40.96 9.48 16.33
C MET A 1 39.57 9.39 15.72
N ALA A 2 39.27 10.08 14.61
CA ALA A 2 37.95 9.97 13.94
C ALA A 2 37.57 8.53 13.53
N ASP A 3 38.53 7.72 13.06
CA ASP A 3 38.28 6.34 12.62
C ASP A 3 37.88 5.40 13.76
N GLN A 4 38.47 5.56 14.95
CA GLN A 4 38.10 4.78 16.14
C GLN A 4 36.67 5.10 16.65
N TRP A 5 36.24 6.35 16.52
CA TRP A 5 34.87 6.76 16.85
C TRP A 5 33.86 6.22 15.84
N PHE A 6 34.20 6.25 14.55
CA PHE A 6 33.38 5.69 13.48
C PHE A 6 33.18 4.18 13.64
N GLU A 7 34.24 3.42 13.90
CA GLU A 7 34.14 1.98 14.15
C GLU A 7 33.30 1.64 15.38
N LYS A 8 33.44 2.41 16.47
CA LYS A 8 32.64 2.21 17.69
C LYS A 8 31.16 2.44 17.42
N TRP A 9 30.83 3.47 16.64
CA TRP A 9 29.46 3.79 16.24
C TRP A 9 28.86 2.71 15.35
N GLN A 10 29.60 2.22 14.35
CA GLN A 10 29.15 1.12 13.49
C GLN A 10 28.91 -0.17 14.27
N LYS A 11 29.80 -0.52 15.21
CA LYS A 11 29.63 -1.69 16.09
C LYS A 11 28.39 -1.57 16.97
N GLN A 12 28.12 -0.38 17.51
CA GLN A 12 26.92 -0.14 18.31
C GLN A 12 25.65 -0.29 17.47
N ARG A 13 25.63 0.34 16.28
CA ARG A 13 24.52 0.23 15.34
C ARG A 13 24.24 -1.21 14.96
N HIS A 14 25.27 -2.00 14.68
CA HIS A 14 25.12 -3.41 14.34
C HIS A 14 24.49 -4.22 15.48
N LYS A 15 24.97 -4.04 16.71
CA LYS A 15 24.39 -4.71 17.89
C LYS A 15 22.93 -4.38 18.12
N GLU A 16 22.54 -3.13 17.89
CA GLU A 16 21.15 -2.70 18.05
C GLU A 16 20.25 -3.27 16.96
N ILE A 17 20.76 -3.38 15.72
CA ILE A 17 20.07 -4.07 14.63
C ILE A 17 19.88 -5.54 15.00
N GLU A 18 20.96 -6.25 15.38
CA GLU A 18 20.92 -7.65 15.78
C GLU A 18 19.90 -7.89 16.89
N LYS A 19 19.91 -7.04 17.93
CA LYS A 19 18.94 -7.11 19.02
C LYS A 19 17.51 -6.85 18.55
N PHE A 20 17.30 -5.89 17.65
CA PHE A 20 15.97 -5.55 17.14
C PHE A 20 15.35 -6.68 16.32
N ILE A 21 16.17 -7.39 15.55
CA ILE A 21 15.73 -8.48 14.66
C ILE A 21 15.88 -9.88 15.27
N ASP A 22 16.35 -9.98 16.52
CA ASP A 22 16.67 -11.27 17.14
C ASP A 22 15.46 -12.20 17.20
N GLY A 23 15.61 -13.42 16.67
CA GLY A 23 14.51 -14.38 16.54
C GLY A 23 13.47 -14.07 15.44
N TRP A 24 13.64 -12.98 14.68
CA TRP A 24 12.76 -12.61 13.58
C TRP A 24 13.36 -12.95 12.22
N ASN A 25 12.47 -13.31 11.30
CA ASN A 25 12.75 -13.41 9.89
C ASN A 25 11.49 -13.02 9.11
N TRP A 26 11.59 -12.94 7.78
CA TRP A 26 10.46 -12.55 6.94
C TRP A 26 9.22 -13.45 7.14
N HIS A 27 9.41 -14.76 7.29
CA HIS A 27 8.29 -15.69 7.50
C HIS A 27 7.54 -15.38 8.81
N THR A 28 8.25 -15.15 9.92
CA THR A 28 7.65 -14.76 11.20
C THR A 28 6.94 -13.41 11.11
N ILE A 29 7.51 -12.44 10.38
CA ILE A 29 6.88 -11.13 10.13
C ILE A 29 5.56 -11.32 9.38
N PHE A 30 5.58 -12.06 8.28
CA PHE A 30 4.40 -12.30 7.46
C PHE A 30 3.29 -13.00 8.26
N ILE A 31 3.62 -14.04 9.03
CA ILE A 31 2.64 -14.75 9.86
C ILE A 31 2.04 -13.81 10.91
N THR A 32 2.87 -13.02 11.59
CA THR A 32 2.43 -12.07 12.63
C THR A 32 1.50 -11.02 12.02
N TRP A 33 1.92 -10.40 10.92
CA TRP A 33 1.13 -9.43 10.17
C TRP A 33 -0.21 -10.03 9.72
N LYS A 34 -0.18 -11.21 9.10
CA LYS A 34 -1.37 -11.91 8.60
C LYS A 34 -2.32 -12.30 9.73
N SER A 35 -1.78 -12.77 10.86
CA SER A 35 -2.58 -13.08 12.04
C SER A 35 -3.30 -11.84 12.54
N ARG A 36 -2.61 -10.69 12.61
CA ARG A 36 -3.20 -9.44 13.05
C ARG A 36 -4.25 -8.89 12.07
N MET A 37 -4.00 -9.01 10.76
CA MET A 37 -4.97 -8.62 9.73
C MET A 37 -6.30 -9.39 9.84
N ARG A 38 -6.30 -10.64 10.34
CA ARG A 38 -7.50 -11.46 10.53
C ARG A 38 -8.45 -10.94 11.62
N ASP A 39 -7.98 -10.06 12.50
CA ASP A 39 -8.83 -9.43 13.51
C ASP A 39 -9.81 -8.40 12.91
N TYR A 40 -9.62 -8.05 11.63
CA TYR A 40 -10.41 -7.06 10.92
C TYR A 40 -11.26 -7.70 9.81
N PRO A 41 -12.43 -7.12 9.46
CA PRO A 41 -13.26 -7.60 8.36
C PRO A 41 -12.69 -7.17 6.98
N VAL A 42 -11.43 -7.51 6.72
CA VAL A 42 -10.70 -7.19 5.50
C VAL A 42 -10.36 -8.49 4.77
N SER A 43 -10.73 -8.60 3.50
CA SER A 43 -10.27 -9.67 2.62
C SER A 43 -9.14 -9.17 1.71
N LEU A 44 -8.11 -9.99 1.57
CA LEU A 44 -7.02 -9.80 0.60
C LEU A 44 -7.18 -10.71 -0.62
N ASN A 45 -8.20 -11.58 -0.64
CA ASN A 45 -8.48 -12.48 -1.76
C ASN A 45 -10.00 -12.61 -1.98
N PRO A 46 -10.56 -12.00 -3.04
CA PRO A 46 -9.88 -11.13 -3.99
C PRO A 46 -9.44 -9.80 -3.34
N LEU A 47 -8.24 -9.31 -3.69
CA LEU A 47 -7.75 -8.00 -3.21
C LEU A 47 -8.51 -6.85 -3.89
N PHE A 48 -8.68 -6.95 -5.21
CA PHE A 48 -9.29 -5.91 -6.04
C PHE A 48 -10.80 -6.13 -6.17
N THR A 49 -11.56 -5.04 -6.05
CA THR A 49 -12.97 -5.03 -6.46
C THR A 49 -13.04 -4.75 -7.95
N GLU A 50 -13.70 -5.64 -8.70
CA GLU A 50 -13.89 -5.48 -10.14
C GLU A 50 -15.12 -4.61 -10.41
N ILE A 51 -14.95 -3.55 -11.21
CA ILE A 51 -16.00 -2.59 -11.53
C ILE A 51 -16.18 -2.52 -13.04
N TRP A 52 -17.34 -2.95 -13.53
CA TRP A 52 -17.63 -3.00 -14.97
C TRP A 52 -18.29 -1.72 -15.45
N VAL A 53 -17.65 -1.06 -16.39
CA VAL A 53 -18.20 0.13 -17.05
C VAL A 53 -18.28 -0.10 -18.55
N HIS A 54 -19.20 0.60 -19.19
CA HIS A 54 -19.36 0.60 -20.64
C HIS A 54 -19.11 2.00 -21.18
N ASP A 55 -18.19 2.10 -22.14
CA ASP A 55 -17.94 3.32 -22.90
C ASP A 55 -18.59 3.17 -24.29
N PRO A 56 -19.61 3.99 -24.63
CA PRO A 56 -20.29 3.89 -25.92
C PRO A 56 -19.39 4.14 -27.14
N GLU A 57 -18.35 4.97 -27.00
CA GLU A 57 -17.42 5.30 -28.10
C GLU A 57 -16.44 4.15 -28.36
N TYR A 58 -15.96 3.52 -27.27
CA TYR A 58 -15.00 2.42 -27.30
C TYR A 58 -15.54 1.21 -26.54
N PRO A 59 -16.53 0.50 -27.10
CA PRO A 59 -17.17 -0.64 -26.44
C PRO A 59 -16.20 -1.80 -26.17
N THR A 60 -15.10 -1.89 -26.91
CA THR A 60 -14.03 -2.89 -26.73
C THR A 60 -12.65 -2.27 -26.88
N GLY A 61 -11.61 -2.97 -26.42
CA GLY A 61 -10.21 -2.61 -26.65
C GLY A 61 -9.63 -1.55 -25.71
N ARG A 62 -10.44 -0.94 -24.85
CA ARG A 62 -9.97 0.00 -23.83
C ARG A 62 -9.25 -0.73 -22.70
N LYS A 63 -8.06 -0.24 -22.32
CA LYS A 63 -7.26 -0.81 -21.24
C LYS A 63 -7.97 -0.64 -19.90
N ASN A 64 -7.90 -1.67 -19.06
CA ASN A 64 -8.36 -1.59 -17.67
C ASN A 64 -7.58 -0.51 -16.91
N ALA A 65 -8.24 0.08 -15.93
CA ALA A 65 -7.63 1.09 -15.06
C ALA A 65 -7.68 0.65 -13.60
N LEU A 66 -6.68 1.06 -12.83
CA LEU A 66 -6.63 0.81 -11.38
C LEU A 66 -6.85 2.11 -10.62
N SER A 67 -7.57 2.05 -9.51
CA SER A 67 -7.74 3.20 -8.62
C SER A 67 -8.00 2.79 -7.17
N TRP A 68 -7.78 3.72 -6.25
CA TRP A 68 -8.24 3.62 -4.87
C TRP A 68 -9.58 4.33 -4.75
N TRP A 69 -10.63 3.61 -4.39
CA TRP A 69 -11.95 4.18 -4.14
C TRP A 69 -12.30 4.07 -2.65
N ILE A 70 -13.06 5.04 -2.14
CA ILE A 70 -13.52 5.00 -0.74
C ILE A 70 -14.48 3.82 -0.59
N ALA A 71 -14.24 2.96 0.41
CA ALA A 71 -14.87 1.66 0.52
C ALA A 71 -16.41 1.72 0.65
N ASN A 72 -16.95 2.71 1.37
CA ASN A 72 -18.38 2.90 1.56
C ASN A 72 -19.07 3.64 0.40
N GLU A 73 -18.32 4.16 -0.58
CA GLU A 73 -18.85 4.95 -1.71
C GLU A 73 -18.72 4.22 -3.06
N ILE A 74 -18.19 2.99 -3.09
CA ILE A 74 -17.89 2.26 -4.35
C ILE A 74 -19.09 2.22 -5.30
N ASN A 75 -20.29 1.93 -4.79
CA ASN A 75 -21.49 1.85 -5.61
C ASN A 75 -21.87 3.21 -6.23
N GLU A 76 -21.75 4.29 -5.45
CA GLU A 76 -22.04 5.65 -5.93
C GLU A 76 -21.00 6.08 -6.97
N LEU A 77 -19.71 5.85 -6.68
CA LEU A 77 -18.61 6.12 -7.60
C LEU A 77 -18.79 5.35 -8.92
N HIS A 78 -19.22 4.09 -8.85
CA HIS A 78 -19.50 3.27 -10.04
C HIS A 78 -20.63 3.86 -10.89
N ILE A 79 -21.75 4.22 -10.28
CA ILE A 79 -22.89 4.85 -10.98
C ILE A 79 -22.46 6.17 -11.61
N ASN A 80 -21.73 7.00 -10.87
CA ASN A 80 -21.25 8.30 -11.35
C ASN A 80 -20.25 8.14 -12.51
N PHE A 81 -19.39 7.12 -12.48
CA PHE A 81 -18.51 6.78 -13.59
C PHE A 81 -19.32 6.42 -14.83
N GLN A 82 -20.29 5.50 -14.71
CA GLN A 82 -21.11 5.10 -15.87
C GLN A 82 -21.90 6.28 -16.44
N ARG A 83 -22.49 7.12 -15.58
CA ARG A 83 -23.20 8.35 -16.01
C ARG A 83 -22.27 9.32 -16.74
N HIS A 84 -21.00 9.42 -16.31
CA HIS A 84 -20.01 10.25 -16.98
C HIS A 84 -19.72 9.74 -18.40
N LEU A 85 -19.43 8.45 -18.58
CA LEU A 85 -19.16 7.87 -19.90
C LEU A 85 -20.39 7.95 -20.82
N ASP A 86 -21.59 7.78 -20.26
CA ASP A 86 -22.83 7.94 -21.02
C ASP A 86 -22.99 9.37 -21.57
N ARG A 87 -22.59 10.38 -20.78
CA ARG A 87 -22.70 11.80 -21.14
C ARG A 87 -21.54 12.29 -22.00
N PHE A 88 -20.35 11.72 -21.80
CA PHE A 88 -19.11 12.08 -22.46
C PHE A 88 -18.35 10.82 -22.93
N PRO A 89 -18.86 10.13 -23.97
CA PRO A 89 -18.21 8.93 -24.52
C PRO A 89 -16.77 9.20 -24.95
N GLY A 90 -15.90 8.19 -24.85
CA GLY A 90 -14.50 8.26 -25.25
C GLY A 90 -13.56 9.01 -24.30
N THR A 91 -14.09 9.66 -23.27
CA THR A 91 -13.27 10.32 -22.24
C THR A 91 -12.60 9.33 -21.29
N ILE A 92 -11.53 9.75 -20.62
CA ILE A 92 -10.84 8.93 -19.60
C ILE A 92 -11.79 8.56 -18.43
N GLY A 93 -12.81 9.39 -18.17
CA GLY A 93 -13.71 9.21 -17.05
C GLY A 93 -13.06 9.53 -15.70
N PRO A 94 -13.85 9.55 -14.61
CA PRO A 94 -13.38 9.86 -13.27
C PRO A 94 -12.67 8.65 -12.63
N ILE A 95 -11.56 8.20 -13.21
CA ILE A 95 -10.77 7.05 -12.72
C ILE A 95 -10.34 7.24 -11.27
N ASN A 96 -9.88 8.44 -10.92
CA ASN A 96 -9.36 8.77 -9.60
C ASN A 96 -10.24 9.84 -8.93
N PRO A 97 -11.43 9.46 -8.42
CA PRO A 97 -12.39 10.43 -7.86
C PRO A 97 -11.83 11.17 -6.63
N CYS A 98 -10.84 10.59 -5.94
CA CYS A 98 -10.22 11.16 -4.74
C CYS A 98 -8.86 11.83 -4.99
N ASN A 99 -8.50 12.15 -6.23
CA ASN A 99 -7.18 12.68 -6.59
C ASN A 99 -6.01 11.79 -6.12
N CYS A 100 -6.04 10.50 -6.49
CA CYS A 100 -4.97 9.55 -6.17
C CYS A 100 -3.59 10.08 -6.57
N ARG A 101 -2.64 9.97 -5.65
CA ARG A 101 -1.25 10.44 -5.88
C ARG A 101 -0.49 9.43 -6.73
N GLN A 102 0.54 9.91 -7.43
CA GLN A 102 1.39 9.04 -8.27
C GLN A 102 1.99 7.87 -7.49
N GLY A 103 2.42 8.09 -6.25
CA GLY A 103 2.94 7.04 -5.38
C GLY A 103 1.90 5.95 -5.07
N GLU A 104 0.65 6.33 -4.83
CA GLU A 104 -0.46 5.41 -4.58
C GLU A 104 -0.82 4.59 -5.82
N LEU A 105 -0.79 5.21 -7.01
CA LEU A 105 -0.99 4.54 -8.28
C LEU A 105 0.12 3.52 -8.58
N MET A 106 1.38 3.85 -8.26
CA MET A 106 2.49 2.91 -8.37
C MET A 106 2.29 1.70 -7.44
N THR A 107 1.86 1.93 -6.19
CA THR A 107 1.54 0.85 -5.26
C THR A 107 0.42 -0.05 -5.79
N LEU A 108 -0.63 0.52 -6.41
CA LEU A 108 -1.68 -0.29 -7.06
C LEU A 108 -1.13 -1.19 -8.15
N ASN A 109 -0.20 -0.71 -8.97
CA ASN A 109 0.40 -1.54 -10.01
C ASN A 109 1.19 -2.72 -9.43
N TYR A 110 1.93 -2.50 -8.34
CA TYR A 110 2.62 -3.59 -7.63
C TYR A 110 1.63 -4.58 -7.03
N LEU A 111 0.59 -4.09 -6.36
CA LEU A 111 -0.46 -4.94 -5.79
C LEU A 111 -1.20 -5.74 -6.87
N TRP A 112 -1.46 -5.14 -8.03
CA TRP A 112 -2.10 -5.82 -9.15
C TRP A 112 -1.24 -6.94 -9.73
N LYS A 113 0.08 -6.69 -9.89
CA LYS A 113 1.05 -7.69 -10.36
C LYS A 113 1.07 -8.94 -9.47
N TYR A 114 0.87 -8.78 -8.16
CA TYR A 114 0.94 -9.87 -7.18
C TYR A 114 -0.39 -10.12 -6.46
N LYS A 115 -1.54 -9.80 -7.08
CA LYS A 115 -2.88 -9.81 -6.44
C LYS A 115 -3.35 -11.17 -5.91
N GLU A 116 -2.70 -12.25 -6.32
CA GLU A 116 -3.00 -13.63 -5.89
C GLU A 116 -1.98 -14.17 -4.87
N ASN A 117 -0.98 -13.38 -4.50
CA ASN A 117 0.07 -13.76 -3.56
C ASN A 117 0.04 -12.87 -2.32
N GLU A 118 -0.61 -13.35 -1.26
CA GLU A 118 -0.77 -12.62 0.00
C GLU A 118 0.56 -12.22 0.66
N GLU A 119 1.60 -13.04 0.51
CA GLU A 119 2.92 -12.74 1.09
C GLU A 119 3.58 -11.57 0.39
N LYS A 120 3.54 -11.54 -0.95
CA LYS A 120 4.02 -10.39 -1.74
C LYS A 120 3.15 -9.16 -1.52
N ILE A 121 1.84 -9.31 -1.34
CA ILE A 121 0.94 -8.19 -0.95
C ILE A 121 1.37 -7.61 0.40
N ALA A 122 1.56 -8.43 1.42
CA ALA A 122 2.02 -8.00 2.74
C ALA A 122 3.35 -7.25 2.65
N ALA A 123 4.29 -7.79 1.87
CA ALA A 123 5.59 -7.18 1.63
C ALA A 123 5.48 -5.80 0.97
N ILE A 124 4.65 -5.64 -0.06
CA ILE A 124 4.40 -4.36 -0.72
C ILE A 124 3.84 -3.35 0.26
N LEU A 125 2.83 -3.73 1.06
CA LEU A 125 2.19 -2.83 2.02
C LEU A 125 3.16 -2.40 3.12
N ILE A 126 3.91 -3.34 3.70
CA ILE A 126 4.94 -3.05 4.72
C ILE A 126 6.00 -2.11 4.12
N SER A 127 6.51 -2.41 2.93
CA SER A 127 7.46 -1.55 2.24
C SER A 127 6.88 -0.15 1.99
N ALA A 128 5.63 -0.03 1.55
CA ALA A 128 4.99 1.26 1.24
C ALA A 128 4.84 2.15 2.50
N SER A 129 4.37 1.56 3.59
CA SER A 129 4.21 2.22 4.88
C SER A 129 5.54 2.68 5.46
N LEU A 130 6.57 1.83 5.39
CA LEU A 130 7.92 2.17 5.86
C LEU A 130 8.61 3.18 4.95
N PHE A 131 8.45 3.08 3.63
CA PHE A 131 9.00 4.02 2.65
C PHE A 131 8.60 5.46 2.97
N THR A 132 7.30 5.67 3.26
CA THR A 132 6.75 6.99 3.60
C THR A 132 7.40 7.60 4.86
N ARG A 133 7.98 6.77 5.74
CA ARG A 133 8.63 7.18 6.99
C ARG A 133 10.16 7.32 6.85
N LEU A 134 10.78 6.49 6.02
CA LEU A 134 12.23 6.38 5.89
C LEU A 134 12.81 7.24 4.77
N TYR A 135 12.13 7.34 3.62
CA TYR A 135 12.74 7.84 2.38
C TYR A 135 11.96 8.97 1.71
N SER A 136 10.77 9.31 2.24
CA SER A 136 9.99 10.42 1.72
C SER A 136 10.64 11.77 2.08
N SER A 137 10.92 12.60 1.08
CA SER A 137 11.64 13.88 1.25
C SER A 137 10.94 14.92 2.13
N ARG A 138 9.64 14.75 2.40
CA ARG A 138 8.83 15.71 3.17
C ARG A 138 8.54 15.27 4.61
N LYS A 139 8.97 14.07 5.02
CA LYS A 139 8.61 13.53 6.33
C LYS A 139 9.86 13.27 7.16
N GLN A 140 9.75 13.61 8.44
CA GLN A 140 10.75 13.24 9.43
C GLN A 140 10.36 11.88 10.01
N TYR A 141 11.36 11.01 10.14
CA TYR A 141 11.20 9.74 10.85
C TYR A 141 10.75 10.02 12.29
N PRO A 142 9.75 9.29 12.83
CA PRO A 142 9.30 9.49 14.21
C PRO A 142 10.46 9.25 15.20
N GLN A 143 10.76 10.21 16.07
CA GLN A 143 11.92 10.12 16.97
C GLN A 143 11.58 9.60 18.37
N ASP A 144 10.40 9.93 18.88
CA ASP A 144 10.00 9.57 20.24
C ASP A 144 9.24 8.24 20.21
N TYR A 145 9.79 7.23 20.92
CA TYR A 145 9.20 5.91 21.10
C TYR A 145 9.07 5.03 19.85
N TRP A 146 9.84 5.31 18.81
CA TRP A 146 10.00 4.42 17.67
C TRP A 146 11.39 3.76 17.71
N PRO A 147 11.55 2.55 17.12
CA PRO A 147 12.87 1.97 16.98
C PRO A 147 13.78 2.89 16.15
N PRO A 148 15.11 2.83 16.32
CA PRO A 148 16.00 3.63 15.49
C PRO A 148 15.78 3.39 13.99
N TYR A 149 15.90 4.44 13.17
CA TYR A 149 15.59 4.37 11.74
C TYR A 149 16.35 3.24 11.01
N TYR A 150 17.60 2.99 11.39
CA TYR A 150 18.42 1.94 10.81
C TYR A 150 18.00 0.52 11.18
N CYS A 151 17.31 0.34 12.31
CA CYS A 151 16.72 -0.95 12.68
C CYS A 151 15.48 -1.22 11.81
N VAL A 152 14.65 -0.19 11.61
CA VAL A 152 13.45 -0.29 10.76
C VAL A 152 13.80 -0.43 9.28
N GLU A 153 14.94 0.12 8.84
CA GLU A 153 15.46 -0.09 7.50
C GLU A 153 15.72 -1.58 7.20
N GLU A 154 16.11 -2.40 8.18
CA GLU A 154 16.29 -3.85 7.95
C GLU A 154 14.95 -4.56 7.69
N LEU A 155 13.89 -4.18 8.42
CA LEU A 155 12.53 -4.66 8.12
C LEU A 155 12.09 -4.23 6.72
N PHE A 156 12.38 -2.99 6.33
CA PHE A 156 12.11 -2.50 4.98
C PHE A 156 12.86 -3.33 3.93
N LYS A 157 14.14 -3.63 4.14
CA LYS A 157 14.97 -4.46 3.25
C LYS A 157 14.41 -5.88 3.11
N TRP A 158 13.98 -6.50 4.21
CA TRP A 158 13.34 -7.82 4.17
C TRP A 158 12.06 -7.79 3.34
N ALA A 159 11.14 -6.87 3.63
CA ALA A 159 9.91 -6.72 2.87
C ALA A 159 10.21 -6.46 1.38
N TYR A 160 11.11 -5.54 1.08
CA TYR A 160 11.46 -5.16 -0.29
C TYR A 160 11.97 -6.35 -1.11
N LYS A 161 12.89 -7.14 -0.55
CA LYS A 161 13.45 -8.33 -1.21
C LYS A 161 12.41 -9.43 -1.49
N THR A 162 11.34 -9.51 -0.70
CA THR A 162 10.31 -10.54 -0.88
C THR A 162 9.49 -10.32 -2.15
N TRP A 163 9.22 -9.06 -2.52
CA TRP A 163 8.33 -8.77 -3.66
C TRP A 163 9.06 -8.18 -4.86
N ASN A 164 10.18 -7.47 -4.65
CA ASN A 164 10.95 -6.88 -5.71
C ASN A 164 12.12 -7.78 -6.12
N ASP A 165 11.94 -8.48 -7.23
CA ASP A 165 12.92 -9.43 -7.79
C ASP A 165 14.10 -8.70 -8.51
N GLU A 166 14.11 -7.36 -8.55
CA GLU A 166 15.13 -6.54 -9.24
C GLU A 166 16.24 -6.05 -8.27
N GLU A 167 17.48 -5.95 -8.77
CA GLU A 167 18.70 -5.59 -8.00
C GLU A 167 18.76 -4.12 -7.52
N GLY A 168 17.78 -3.28 -7.86
CA GLY A 168 17.74 -1.87 -7.47
C GLY A 168 17.08 -1.60 -6.11
N PHE A 169 17.65 -0.70 -5.30
CA PHE A 169 17.04 -0.23 -4.05
C PHE A 169 16.20 1.04 -4.30
N SER A 170 14.98 0.88 -4.82
CA SER A 170 13.80 1.66 -4.46
C SER A 170 12.66 1.43 -5.47
N ALA A 171 11.50 1.03 -4.96
CA ALA A 171 10.28 0.93 -5.75
C ALA A 171 9.60 2.29 -5.97
N TRP A 172 9.77 3.21 -5.03
CA TRP A 172 9.16 4.54 -5.10
C TRP A 172 10.24 5.62 -5.20
N GLN A 173 9.95 6.68 -5.93
CA GLN A 173 10.86 7.81 -6.00
C GLN A 173 10.76 8.65 -4.73
N HIS A 174 11.86 9.25 -4.26
CA HIS A 174 11.93 10.02 -3.00
C HIS A 174 10.92 11.19 -2.92
N TYR A 175 10.43 11.68 -4.08
CA TYR A 175 9.40 12.73 -4.15
C TYR A 175 7.97 12.19 -4.01
N HIS A 176 7.77 10.86 -3.98
CA HIS A 176 6.49 10.26 -3.59
C HIS A 176 6.28 10.49 -2.09
N THR A 177 5.41 11.45 -1.76
CA THR A 177 5.17 11.87 -0.38
C THR A 177 4.30 10.88 0.39
N GLU A 178 3.36 10.24 -0.31
CA GLU A 178 2.48 9.20 0.18
C GLU A 178 2.28 8.17 -0.93
N VAL A 179 2.27 6.90 -0.54
CA VAL A 179 2.19 5.74 -1.45
C VAL A 179 1.04 4.79 -1.07
N LEU A 180 0.30 5.12 -0.02
CA LEU A 180 -0.95 4.50 0.39
C LEU A 180 -1.96 5.63 0.66
N PRO A 181 -3.27 5.40 0.44
CA PRO A 181 -4.30 6.43 0.59
C PRO A 181 -4.58 6.81 2.05
N TYR A 182 -4.06 6.03 3.00
CA TYR A 182 -4.20 6.27 4.43
C TYR A 182 -2.90 5.96 5.16
N LYS A 183 -2.63 6.71 6.23
CA LYS A 183 -1.52 6.52 7.15
C LYS A 183 -1.95 6.96 8.56
N ASN A 184 -1.52 6.24 9.57
CA ASN A 184 -1.70 6.59 10.98
C ASN A 184 -0.87 7.83 11.40
N ASN A 185 -1.34 8.47 12.47
CA ASN A 185 -0.62 9.53 13.16
C ASN A 185 0.47 8.93 14.07
N ASP A 186 1.68 8.76 13.53
CA ASP A 186 2.80 8.04 14.17
C ASP A 186 3.13 8.49 15.60
N TYR A 187 2.95 9.78 15.93
CA TYR A 187 3.33 10.37 17.22
C TYR A 187 2.47 9.88 18.41
N VAL A 188 1.34 9.22 18.15
CA VAL A 188 0.45 8.70 19.20
C VAL A 188 0.91 7.32 19.71
N PHE A 189 1.77 6.64 18.95
CA PHE A 189 2.12 5.24 19.19
C PHE A 189 3.52 5.10 19.80
N LYS A 190 3.66 4.12 20.70
CA LYS A 190 4.93 3.75 21.32
C LYS A 190 5.29 2.33 20.87
N LEU A 191 6.31 2.22 20.03
CA LEU A 191 6.78 0.99 19.40
C LEU A 191 8.18 0.66 19.94
N HIS A 192 8.25 -0.35 20.79
CA HIS A 192 9.49 -0.69 21.50
C HIS A 192 10.33 -1.76 20.80
N ASP A 193 9.71 -2.57 19.94
CA ASP A 193 10.34 -3.69 19.25
C ASP A 193 9.70 -3.94 17.88
N ILE A 194 10.26 -4.90 17.15
CA ILE A 194 9.78 -5.28 15.82
C ILE A 194 8.37 -5.89 15.87
N ASN A 195 7.99 -6.57 16.96
CA ASN A 195 6.66 -7.14 17.10
C ASN A 195 5.60 -6.03 17.12
N ALA A 196 5.78 -5.04 17.99
CA ALA A 196 4.91 -3.88 18.08
C ALA A 196 4.83 -3.14 16.74
N LEU A 197 5.97 -3.00 16.04
CA LEU A 197 6.00 -2.37 14.73
C LEU A 197 5.21 -3.17 13.67
N VAL A 198 5.34 -4.49 13.64
CA VAL A 198 4.59 -5.33 12.69
C VAL A 198 3.09 -5.29 12.96
N HIS A 199 2.69 -5.34 14.23
CA HIS A 199 1.28 -5.16 14.63
C HIS A 199 0.74 -3.79 14.23
N TYR A 200 1.51 -2.73 14.48
CA TYR A 200 1.16 -1.37 14.08
C TYR A 200 0.95 -1.23 12.57
N LEU A 201 1.85 -1.82 11.78
CA LEU A 201 1.73 -1.81 10.32
C LEU A 201 0.51 -2.62 9.84
N ALA A 202 0.20 -3.75 10.49
CA ALA A 202 -1.02 -4.49 10.19
C ALA A 202 -2.28 -3.66 10.48
N ASP A 203 -2.33 -2.97 11.62
CA ASP A 203 -3.44 -2.09 11.97
C ASP A 203 -3.60 -0.93 10.98
N GLU A 204 -2.49 -0.31 10.56
CA GLU A 204 -2.48 0.71 9.51
C GLU A 204 -3.02 0.16 8.18
N HIS A 205 -2.59 -1.02 7.76
CA HIS A 205 -3.05 -1.62 6.50
C HIS A 205 -4.52 -2.04 6.58
N ALA A 206 -4.99 -2.54 7.73
CA ALA A 206 -6.41 -2.80 7.94
C ALA A 206 -7.22 -1.52 7.78
N LEU A 207 -6.77 -0.40 8.36
CA LEU A 207 -7.43 0.90 8.20
C LEU A 207 -7.41 1.40 6.75
N VAL A 208 -6.34 1.17 6.00
CA VAL A 208 -6.33 1.42 4.54
C VAL A 208 -7.49 0.69 3.88
N PHE A 209 -7.66 -0.62 4.15
CA PHE A 209 -8.67 -1.44 3.48
C PHE A 209 -10.10 -1.30 4.02
N LEU A 210 -10.26 -0.73 5.22
CA LEU A 210 -11.56 -0.37 5.78
C LEU A 210 -12.07 0.95 5.18
N ASN A 211 -11.17 1.90 4.91
CA ASN A 211 -11.53 3.21 4.36
C ASN A 211 -11.48 3.24 2.82
N TYR A 212 -10.59 2.45 2.21
CA TYR A 212 -10.37 2.43 0.77
C TYR A 212 -10.34 1.00 0.24
N LYS A 213 -10.73 0.81 -1.02
CA LYS A 213 -10.56 -0.45 -1.76
C LYS A 213 -9.75 -0.22 -3.02
N PRO A 214 -8.82 -1.12 -3.35
CA PRO A 214 -8.23 -1.13 -4.68
C PRO A 214 -9.29 -1.66 -5.65
N VAL A 215 -9.49 -0.93 -6.74
CA VAL A 215 -10.50 -1.21 -7.76
C VAL A 215 -9.84 -1.45 -9.10
N SER A 216 -10.29 -2.49 -9.81
CA SER A 216 -10.00 -2.72 -11.22
C SER A 216 -11.22 -2.32 -12.03
N ILE A 217 -11.11 -1.24 -12.79
CA ILE A 217 -12.15 -0.74 -13.68
C ILE A 217 -11.98 -1.45 -15.02
N GLU A 218 -12.98 -2.24 -15.37
CA GLU A 218 -13.00 -3.03 -16.59
C GLU A 218 -14.02 -2.48 -17.59
N PHE A 219 -13.55 -2.19 -18.80
CA PHE A 219 -14.40 -1.72 -19.88
C PHE A 219 -15.01 -2.92 -20.61
N LYS A 220 -16.34 -3.03 -20.57
CA LYS A 220 -17.09 -4.13 -21.18
C LYS A 220 -17.97 -3.63 -22.33
N GLU A 221 -18.22 -4.53 -23.28
CA GLU A 221 -19.02 -4.27 -24.48
C GLU A 221 -20.47 -3.86 -24.15
N LYS A 222 -21.00 -4.39 -23.04
CA LYS A 222 -22.38 -4.13 -22.60
C LYS A 222 -22.38 -3.53 -21.21
N ARG A 223 -23.38 -2.68 -20.97
CA ARG A 223 -23.64 -2.11 -19.64
C ARG A 223 -23.87 -3.20 -18.62
N TYR A 224 -23.39 -2.97 -17.40
CA TYR A 224 -23.77 -3.80 -16.28
C TYR A 224 -25.28 -3.62 -16.01
N PRO A 225 -26.08 -4.70 -16.02
CA PRO A 225 -27.55 -4.60 -16.04
C PRO A 225 -28.15 -3.97 -14.77
N TYR A 226 -27.39 -3.88 -13.67
CA TYR A 226 -27.88 -3.39 -12.37
C TYR A 226 -27.59 -1.91 -12.09
N ILE A 227 -26.76 -1.23 -12.89
CA ILE A 227 -26.42 0.20 -12.68
C ILE A 227 -27.63 1.12 -12.94
N GLN A 228 -28.61 0.69 -13.74
CA GLN A 228 -29.78 1.50 -14.11
C GLN A 228 -30.94 1.48 -13.09
N LYS A 229 -30.89 0.66 -12.03
CA LYS A 229 -32.06 0.45 -11.13
C LYS A 229 -32.11 1.34 -9.89
N ILE A 230 -31.10 2.17 -9.64
CA ILE A 230 -31.11 3.08 -8.48
C ILE A 230 -31.62 4.44 -8.96
N LYS A 231 -32.93 4.64 -8.83
CA LYS A 231 -33.62 5.92 -8.98
C LYS A 231 -33.61 6.67 -7.65
#